data_AF-A0A2E8JUX6-F1
#
_entry.id   AF-A0A2E8JUX6-F1
#
_cell.length_a   1.000
_cell.length_b   1.000
_cell.length_c   1.000
_cell.angle_alpha   90.00
_cell.angle_beta   90.00
_cell.angle_gamma   90.00
#
_symmetry.space_group_name_H-M   'P 1'
#
loop_
_entity.id
_entity.type
_entity.pdbx_description
1 polymer ?
#
loop_
_entity_poly.entity_id
_entity_poly.type
_entity_poly.pdbx_seq_one_letter_code
_entity_poly.pdbx_strand_id
1 'polypeptide(L)'
;MRIERAVGVERKELRLHLQRMHDAGYIHIEERDSRGRGGHPVFVYSISENGRSLRSDIGRWIDLSVRMGYYPDAFFYLPSDQ
;
A
#
# COMPACT_ATOMS: atom_id res chain seq x y z
N MET A 1 1.29 -9.23 -10.13
CA MET A 1 1.49 -7.76 -10.21
C MET A 1 2.60 -7.39 -9.23
N ARG A 2 3.47 -6.42 -9.56
CA ARG A 2 4.52 -5.95 -8.65
C ARG A 2 4.08 -4.65 -8.00
N ILE A 3 4.15 -4.53 -6.67
CA ILE A 3 3.59 -3.40 -5.92
C ILE A 3 4.20 -2.08 -6.39
N GLU A 4 5.51 -2.02 -6.64
CA GLU A 4 6.20 -0.81 -7.10
C GLU A 4 5.63 -0.24 -8.40
N ARG A 5 5.13 -1.11 -9.29
CA ARG A 5 4.52 -0.67 -10.55
C ARG A 5 3.11 -0.12 -10.37
N ALA A 6 2.39 -0.58 -9.34
CA ALA A 6 1.05 -0.12 -9.05
C ALA A 6 1.06 1.24 -8.34
N VAL A 7 2.06 1.50 -7.48
CA VAL A 7 2.11 2.73 -6.68
C VAL A 7 3.03 3.81 -7.26
N GLY A 8 3.86 3.50 -8.26
CA GLY A 8 4.80 4.46 -8.84
C GLY A 8 5.94 4.91 -7.91
N VAL A 9 6.19 4.18 -6.82
CA VAL A 9 7.20 4.49 -5.79
C VAL A 9 8.50 3.71 -6.06
N GLU A 10 9.64 4.34 -5.80
CA GLU A 10 10.95 3.69 -5.94
C GLU A 10 11.07 2.46 -5.02
N ARG A 11 11.72 1.40 -5.49
CA ARG A 11 11.82 0.12 -4.76
C ARG A 11 12.41 0.27 -3.36
N LYS A 12 13.43 1.11 -3.17
CA LYS A 12 14.07 1.29 -1.85
C LYS A 12 13.13 1.96 -0.86
N GLU A 13 12.45 3.01 -1.30
CA GLU A 13 11.46 3.74 -0.49
C GLU A 13 10.27 2.86 -0.16
N LEU A 14 9.75 2.14 -1.16
CA LEU A 14 8.64 1.20 -0.96
C LEU A 14 9.01 0.12 0.08
N ARG A 15 10.23 -0.43 0.02
CA ARG A 15 10.68 -1.42 1.00
C ARG A 15 10.71 -0.85 2.43
N LEU A 16 11.24 0.36 2.59
CA LEU A 16 11.26 1.03 3.90
C LEU A 16 9.85 1.28 4.42
N HIS A 17 8.93 1.71 3.54
CA HIS A 17 7.54 1.96 3.88
C HIS A 17 6.81 0.68 4.30
N LEU A 18 6.95 -0.40 3.52
CA LEU A 18 6.35 -1.70 3.83
C LEU A 18 6.89 -2.27 5.15
N GLN A 19 8.18 -2.11 5.43
CA GLN A 19 8.76 -2.51 6.72
C GLN A 19 8.12 -1.74 7.88
N ARG A 20 7.96 -0.41 7.77
CA ARG A 20 7.30 0.39 8.80
C ARG A 20 5.83 0.00 9.00
N MET A 21 5.10 -0.29 7.92
CA MET A 21 3.72 -0.77 8.02
C MET A 21 3.62 -2.14 8.70
N HIS A 22 4.60 -3.01 8.45
CA HIS A 22 4.70 -4.29 9.13
C HIS A 22 4.99 -4.14 10.62
N ASP A 23 5.98 -3.31 10.97
CA ASP A 23 6.37 -3.07 12.36
C ASP A 23 5.24 -2.39 13.17
N ALA A 24 4.42 -1.58 12.50
CA ALA A 24 3.20 -1.00 13.07
C ALA A 24 2.00 -1.98 13.13
N GLY A 25 2.14 -3.19 12.58
CA GLY A 25 1.13 -4.24 12.62
C GLY A 25 0.00 -4.09 11.59
N TYR A 26 0.16 -3.28 10.55
CA TYR A 26 -0.85 -3.07 9.50
C TYR A 26 -0.77 -4.09 8.35
N ILE A 27 0.41 -4.67 8.13
CA ILE A 27 0.62 -5.72 7.12
C ILE A 27 1.45 -6.86 7.70
N HIS A 28 1.31 -8.05 7.11
CA HIS A 28 2.22 -9.17 7.32
C HIS A 28 3.17 -9.28 6.12
N ILE A 29 4.42 -9.66 6.39
CA ILE A 29 5.44 -9.93 5.38
C ILE A 29 5.83 -11.40 5.50
N GLU A 30 5.70 -12.15 4.42
CA GLU A 30 6.11 -13.54 4.33
C GLU A 30 7.16 -13.70 3.24
N GLU A 31 8.33 -14.24 3.57
CA GLU A 31 9.30 -14.66 2.56
C GLU A 31 8.91 -16.04 2.06
N ARG A 32 8.70 -16.18 0.74
CA ARG A 32 8.49 -17.49 0.13
C ARG A 32 9.83 -18.18 -0.06
N ASP A 33 9.83 -19.49 0.21
CA ASP A 33 10.94 -20.40 -0.09
C ASP A 33 11.29 -20.50 -1.60
N SER A 34 10.46 -19.91 -2.46
CA SER A 34 10.73 -19.80 -3.90
C SER A 34 11.66 -18.63 -4.22
N ARG A 35 12.70 -18.88 -5.01
CA ARG A 35 13.51 -17.82 -5.60
C ARG A 35 12.81 -17.20 -6.81
N GLY A 36 12.78 -15.88 -6.86
CA GLY A 36 12.26 -15.11 -7.99
C GLY A 36 13.18 -15.17 -9.20
N ARG A 37 12.73 -14.58 -10.32
CA ARG A 37 13.58 -14.39 -11.51
C ARG A 37 14.85 -13.62 -11.11
N GLY A 38 16.02 -14.22 -11.35
CA GLY A 38 17.32 -13.66 -10.93
C GLY A 38 17.82 -14.13 -9.56
N GLY A 39 17.17 -15.11 -8.91
CA GLY A 39 17.66 -15.71 -7.66
C GLY A 39 17.36 -14.92 -6.39
N HIS A 40 16.66 -13.79 -6.50
CA HIS A 40 16.28 -12.96 -5.36
C HIS A 40 15.12 -13.56 -4.55
N PRO A 41 15.06 -13.31 -3.23
CA PRO A 41 13.93 -13.72 -2.40
C PRO A 41 12.64 -13.05 -2.86
N VAL A 42 11.52 -13.77 -2.70
CA VAL A 42 10.18 -13.28 -3.05
C VAL A 42 9.41 -13.03 -1.76
N PHE A 43 9.01 -11.78 -1.55
CA PHE A 43 8.17 -11.40 -0.42
C PHE A 43 6.71 -11.29 -0.84
N VAL A 44 5.83 -11.87 -0.05
CA VAL A 44 4.38 -11.75 -0.16
C VAL A 44 3.89 -10.89 1.00
N TYR A 45 2.97 -9.98 0.70
CA TYR A 45 2.42 -9.04 1.65
C TYR A 45 0.93 -9.30 1.79
N SER A 46 0.41 -9.33 3.02
CA SER A 46 -1.02 -9.42 3.28
C SER A 46 -1.46 -8.36 4.29
N ILE A 47 -2.69 -7.89 4.18
CA ILE A 47 -3.23 -6.86 5.08
C ILE A 47 -3.71 -7.53 6.36
N SER A 48 -3.25 -7.02 7.51
CA SER A 48 -3.69 -7.49 8.82
C SER A 48 -5.10 -6.98 9.15
N GLU A 49 -5.69 -7.43 10.26
CA GLU A 49 -6.97 -6.88 10.70
C GLU A 49 -6.88 -5.39 11.05
N ASN A 50 -5.80 -4.98 11.73
CA ASN A 50 -5.54 -3.57 12.02
C ASN A 50 -5.35 -2.76 10.73
N GLY A 51 -4.71 -3.35 9.71
CA GLY A 51 -4.56 -2.73 8.39
C GLY A 51 -5.88 -2.54 7.67
N ARG A 52 -6.84 -3.46 7.82
CA ARG A 52 -8.20 -3.30 7.28
C ARG A 52 -8.93 -2.15 7.95
N SER A 53 -8.84 -2.04 9.29
CA SER A 53 -9.41 -0.92 10.04
C SER A 53 -8.80 0.42 9.60
N LEU A 54 -7.47 0.51 9.50
CA LEU A 54 -6.79 1.71 9.01
C LEU A 54 -7.23 2.09 7.60
N ARG A 55 -7.38 1.12 6.69
CA ARG A 55 -7.87 1.38 5.33
C ARG A 55 -9.27 2.01 5.35
N SER A 56 -10.16 1.52 6.21
CA SER A 56 -11.49 2.10 6.39
C SER A 56 -11.43 3.52 6.95
N ASP A 57 -10.54 3.79 7.91
CA ASP A 57 -10.33 5.12 8.49
C ASP A 57 -9.83 6.13 7.45
N ILE A 58 -8.85 5.72 6.64
CA ILE A 58 -8.34 6.53 5.52
C ILE A 58 -9.47 6.82 4.53
N GLY A 59 -10.28 5.82 4.16
CA GLY A 59 -11.43 6.03 3.26
C GLY A 59 -12.44 7.04 3.81
N ARG A 60 -12.75 6.98 5.11
CA ARG A 60 -13.63 7.95 5.78
C ARG A 60 -13.02 9.35 5.81
N TRP A 61 -11.72 9.46 6.02
CA TRP A 61 -11.02 10.74 5.99
C TRP A 61 -10.99 11.37 4.59
N ILE A 62 -10.78 10.56 3.55
CA ILE A 62 -10.86 11.00 2.15
C ILE A 62 -12.26 11.54 1.85
N ASP A 63 -13.30 10.76 2.13
CA ASP A 63 -14.70 11.15 1.92
C ASP A 63 -15.05 12.46 2.65
N LEU A 64 -14.64 12.59 3.92
CA LEU A 64 -14.82 13.84 4.67
C LEU A 64 -14.13 15.02 3.97
N SER A 65 -12.90 14.83 3.51
CA SER A 65 -12.10 15.90 2.90
C SER A 65 -12.70 16.38 1.57
N VAL A 66 -13.26 15.46 0.79
CA VAL A 66 -14.01 15.77 -0.43
C VAL A 66 -15.31 16.50 -0.12
N ARG A 67 -16.11 16.02 0.84
CA ARG A 67 -17.39 16.66 1.23
C ARG A 67 -17.23 18.07 1.75
N MET A 68 -16.12 18.35 2.43
CA MET A 68 -15.79 19.68 2.94
C MET A 68 -15.18 20.60 1.87
N GLY A 69 -14.95 20.10 0.65
CA GLY A 69 -14.40 20.87 -0.46
C GLY A 69 -12.91 21.17 -0.34
N TYR A 70 -12.16 20.46 0.52
CA TYR A 70 -10.70 20.66 0.65
C TYR A 70 -9.93 20.09 -0.54
N TYR A 71 -10.39 18.97 -1.09
CA TYR A 71 -9.79 18.33 -2.26
C TYR A 71 -10.88 17.92 -3.25
N PRO A 72 -10.64 18.06 -4.56
CA PRO A 72 -11.50 17.44 -5.57
C PRO A 72 -11.38 15.92 -5.49
N ASP A 73 -12.45 15.19 -5.80
CA ASP A 73 -12.49 13.72 -5.77
C ASP A 73 -11.32 13.07 -6.54
N ALA A 74 -11.06 13.57 -7.76
CA ALA A 74 -9.98 13.12 -8.63
C ALA A 74 -8.57 13.26 -8.04
N PHE A 75 -8.36 14.02 -6.96
CA PHE A 75 -7.06 14.16 -6.31
C PHE A 75 -6.53 12.85 -5.71
N PHE A 76 -7.43 11.98 -5.23
CA PHE A 76 -7.05 10.75 -4.53
C PHE A 76 -6.88 9.53 -5.43
N TYR A 77 -7.16 9.68 -6.72
CA TYR A 77 -7.11 8.61 -7.70
C TYR A 77 -5.99 8.84 -8.69
N LEU A 78 -5.33 7.77 -9.13
CA LEU A 78 -4.36 7.88 -10.20
C LEU A 78 -5.10 8.14 -11.52
N PRO A 79 -4.48 8.86 -12.50
CA PRO A 79 -5.08 9.02 -13.82
C PRO A 79 -5.40 7.69 -14.52
N SER A 80 -4.76 6.59 -14.12
CA SER A 80 -5.01 5.23 -14.59
C SER A 80 -6.25 4.56 -13.97
N ASP A 81 -6.84 5.16 -12.95
CA ASP A 81 -8.03 4.63 -12.27
C ASP A 81 -9.35 5.12 -12.94
N GLN A 82 -9.25 5.98 -13.97
CA GLN A 82 -10.37 6.45 -14.80
C GLN A 82 -10.56 5.61 -16.07
#